data_AF-A0A840GQL0-F1
#
_entry.id   AF-A0A840GQL0-F1
#
_cell.length_a   1.000
_cell.length_b   1.000
_cell.length_c   1.000
_cell.angle_alpha   90.00
_cell.angle_beta   90.00
_cell.angle_gamma   90.00
#
_symmetry.space_group_name_H-M   'P 1'
#
loop_
_entity.id
_entity.type
_entity.pdbx_description
1 polymer ?
#
loop_
_entity_poly.entity_id
_entity_poly.type
_entity_poly.pdbx_seq_one_letter_code
_entity_poly.pdbx_strand_id
1 'polypeptide(L)'
;MLRLRALDPDDYIVFEDGQMIGRIRLARERSPALWLWTVVVAMPGAPFGNAENIEQAKSKFETAWEALKSEHGPEQIAKAFERMNVANRPGRFER
;
A
#
# COMPACT_ATOMS: atom_id res chain seq x y z
N MET A 1 -10.75 5.36 -6.71
CA MET A 1 -9.82 6.52 -6.70
C MET A 1 -8.93 6.41 -5.48
N LEU A 2 -7.62 6.46 -5.68
CA LEU A 2 -6.67 6.36 -4.58
C LEU A 2 -6.65 7.64 -3.73
N ARG A 3 -6.64 7.48 -2.40
CA ARG A 3 -6.47 8.57 -1.44
C ARG A 3 -5.19 8.37 -0.65
N LEU A 4 -4.42 9.44 -0.50
CA LEU A 4 -3.21 9.44 0.32
C LEU A 4 -3.50 10.16 1.63
N ARG A 5 -3.14 9.53 2.74
CA ARG A 5 -3.13 10.15 4.07
C ARG A 5 -1.69 10.28 4.53
N ALA A 6 -1.25 11.51 4.77
CA ALA A 6 0.08 11.75 5.33
C ALA A 6 0.16 11.22 6.77
N LEU A 7 1.24 10.49 7.06
CA LEU A 7 1.74 10.23 8.41
C LEU A 7 2.79 11.28 8.77
N ASP A 8 3.63 11.64 7.80
CA ASP A 8 4.71 12.63 7.86
C ASP A 8 4.82 13.34 6.48
N PRO A 9 5.61 14.42 6.34
CA PRO A 9 5.72 15.17 5.08
C PRO A 9 6.11 14.33 3.86
N ASP A 10 6.84 13.23 4.05
CA ASP A 10 7.26 12.32 2.99
C ASP A 10 6.84 10.87 3.24
N ASP A 11 5.77 10.66 4.00
CA ASP A 11 5.27 9.32 4.32
C ASP A 11 3.74 9.28 4.28
N TYR A 12 3.20 8.42 3.43
CA TYR A 12 1.79 8.37 3.12
C TYR A 12 1.26 6.96 3.21
N ILE A 13 0.14 6.78 3.90
CA ILE A 13 -0.69 5.58 3.74
C ILE A 13 -1.60 5.78 2.53
N VAL A 14 -1.71 4.74 1.70
CA VAL A 14 -2.58 4.72 0.53
C VAL A 14 -3.86 3.95 0.83
N PHE A 15 -4.99 4.56 0.48
CA PHE A 15 -6.33 4.00 0.66
C PHE A 15 -7.06 3.90 -0.68
N GLU A 16 -7.86 2.85 -0.84
CA GLU A 16 -8.91 2.75 -1.86
C GLU A 16 -10.22 2.40 -1.13
N ASP A 17 -11.27 3.19 -1.38
CA ASP A 17 -12.61 3.00 -0.78
C ASP A 17 -12.61 2.81 0.75
N GLY A 18 -11.71 3.50 1.44
CA GLY A 18 -11.55 3.46 2.90
C GLY A 18 -10.71 2.30 3.42
N GLN A 19 -10.33 1.34 2.56
CA GLN A 19 -9.41 0.26 2.90
C GLN A 19 -7.96 0.71 2.75
N MET A 20 -7.12 0.46 3.76
CA MET A 20 -5.68 0.64 3.65
C MET A 20 -5.11 -0.42 2.70
N ILE A 21 -4.49 0.02 1.62
CA ILE A 21 -3.92 -0.87 0.58
C ILE A 21 -2.41 -0.75 0.44
N GLY A 22 -1.80 0.32 0.94
CA GLY A 22 -0.36 0.51 0.73
C GLY A 22 0.27 1.64 1.53
N ARG A 23 1.56 1.85 1.27
CA ARG A 23 2.35 2.97 1.79
C ARG A 23 3.31 3.48 0.71
N ILE A 24 3.46 4.80 0.65
CA ILE A 24 4.44 5.48 -0.20
C ILE A 24 5.28 6.37 0.71
N ARG A 25 6.61 6.21 0.71
CA ARG A 25 7.51 7.03 1.53
C ARG A 25 8.79 7.41 0.81
N LEU A 26 9.38 8.55 1.17
CA LEU A 26 10.73 8.91 0.74
C LEU A 26 11.77 8.19 1.61
N ALA A 27 12.63 7.39 0.97
CA ALA A 27 13.79 6.79 1.60
C ALA A 27 14.99 7.74 1.50
N ARG A 28 15.08 8.68 2.44
CA ARG A 28 16.18 9.66 2.56
C ARG A 28 17.53 8.99 2.88
N GLU A 29 17.49 7.76 3.39
CA GLU A 29 18.66 6.93 3.64
C GLU A 29 19.34 6.39 2.35
N ARG A 30 18.73 6.57 1.17
CA ARG A 30 19.30 6.19 -0.13
C ARG A 30 20.02 7.38 -0.77
N SER A 31 21.02 7.12 -1.61
CA SER A 31 21.73 8.15 -2.40
C SER A 31 21.72 7.79 -3.91
N PRO A 32 20.95 8.51 -4.76
CA PRO A 32 20.01 9.58 -4.39
C PRO A 32 18.82 9.05 -3.58
N ALA A 33 18.10 9.95 -2.90
CA ALA A 33 16.87 9.60 -2.21
C ALA A 33 15.82 9.09 -3.21
N LEU A 34 15.11 8.02 -2.85
CA LEU A 34 14.10 7.41 -3.71
C LEU A 34 12.77 7.30 -2.99
N TRP A 35 11.68 7.47 -3.73
CA TRP A 35 10.33 7.19 -3.24
C TRP A 35 10.08 5.69 -3.32
N LEU A 36 9.91 5.05 -2.17
CA LEU A 36 9.51 3.65 -2.06
C LEU A 36 7.99 3.56 -2.00
N TRP A 37 7.45 2.55 -2.67
CA TRP A 37 6.03 2.23 -2.61
C TRP A 37 5.85 0.74 -2.37
N THR A 38 4.82 0.38 -1.60
CA THR A 38 4.50 -1.02 -1.27
C THR A 38 3.01 -1.19 -1.14
N VAL A 39 2.47 -2.21 -1.80
CA VAL A 39 1.13 -2.73 -1.53
C VAL A 39 1.23 -3.61 -0.29
N VAL A 40 0.44 -3.30 0.74
CA VAL A 40 0.47 -4.01 2.04
C VAL A 40 -0.65 -5.03 2.18
N VAL A 41 -1.38 -5.30 1.09
CA VAL A 41 -2.48 -6.24 1.09
C VAL A 41 -1.97 -7.64 1.39
N ALA A 42 -2.61 -8.35 2.31
CA ALA A 42 -2.17 -9.66 2.82
C ALA A 42 -2.35 -10.80 1.79
N MET A 43 -1.67 -10.68 0.66
CA MET A 43 -1.64 -11.64 -0.43
C MET A 43 -0.19 -12.03 -0.78
N PRO A 44 0.02 -13.26 -1.26
CA PRO A 44 1.32 -13.67 -1.79
C PRO A 44 1.76 -12.74 -2.92
N GLY A 45 3.04 -12.35 -2.93
CA GLY A 45 3.58 -11.54 -4.03
C GLY A 45 3.12 -10.08 -4.07
N ALA A 46 2.63 -9.53 -2.95
CA ALA A 46 2.22 -8.13 -2.89
C ALA A 46 3.33 -7.20 -3.44
N PRO A 47 3.02 -6.40 -4.48
CA PRO A 47 4.04 -5.70 -5.25
C PRO A 47 4.62 -4.52 -4.47
N PHE A 48 5.89 -4.25 -4.73
CA PHE A 48 6.62 -3.12 -4.18
C PHE A 48 7.63 -2.60 -5.19
N GLY A 49 8.11 -1.38 -4.99
CA GLY A 49 9.12 -0.81 -5.86
C GLY A 49 9.58 0.56 -5.42
N ASN A 50 10.25 1.25 -6.34
CA ASN A 50 10.79 2.58 -6.13
C ASN A 50 10.58 3.49 -7.36
N ALA A 51 10.72 4.78 -7.12
CA ALA A 51 10.68 5.84 -8.12
C ALA A 51 11.52 7.05 -7.69
N GLU A 52 11.86 7.92 -8.64
CA GLU A 52 12.68 9.09 -8.40
C GLU A 52 11.89 10.24 -7.76
N ASN A 53 10.57 10.28 -7.98
CA ASN A 53 9.68 11.31 -7.43
C ASN A 53 8.32 10.71 -7.02
N ILE A 54 7.56 11.51 -6.26
CA ILE A 54 6.28 11.09 -5.69
C ILE A 54 5.21 10.79 -6.75
N GLU A 55 5.21 11.50 -7.88
CA GLU A 55 4.22 11.32 -8.94
C GLU A 55 4.43 9.97 -9.65
N GLN A 56 5.69 9.65 -9.98
CA GLN A 56 6.06 8.35 -10.51
C GLN A 56 5.76 7.22 -9.51
N ALA A 57 6.01 7.44 -8.21
CA ALA A 57 5.69 6.45 -7.18
C ALA A 57 4.18 6.17 -7.11
N LYS A 58 3.35 7.22 -7.14
CA LYS A 58 1.88 7.11 -7.19
C LYS A 58 1.42 6.34 -8.43
N SER A 59 1.93 6.70 -9.61
CA SER A 59 1.56 6.05 -10.87
C SER A 59 1.97 4.57 -10.92
N LYS A 60 3.20 4.25 -10.49
CA LYS A 60 3.65 2.84 -10.41
C LYS A 60 2.86 2.04 -9.39
N PHE A 61 2.56 2.63 -8.23
CA PHE A 61 1.72 1.99 -7.22
C PHE A 61 0.32 1.69 -7.77
N GLU A 62 -0.34 2.66 -8.41
CA GLU A 62 -1.66 2.49 -9.01
C GLU A 62 -1.66 1.40 -10.07
N THR A 63 -0.68 1.42 -10.97
CA THR A 63 -0.53 0.40 -12.02
C THR A 63 -0.35 -1.00 -11.42
N ALA A 64 0.51 -1.13 -10.40
CA ALA A 64 0.74 -2.41 -9.72
C ALA A 64 -0.51 -2.89 -8.96
N TRP A 65 -1.27 -1.97 -8.37
CA TRP A 65 -2.52 -2.28 -7.68
C TRP A 65 -3.61 -2.78 -8.63
N GLU A 66 -3.79 -2.13 -9.79
CA GLU A 66 -4.74 -2.60 -10.81
C GLU A 66 -4.34 -3.96 -11.38
N ALA A 67 -3.04 -4.19 -11.62
CA ALA A 67 -2.54 -5.49 -12.05
C ALA A 67 -2.83 -6.59 -11.02
N LEU A 68 -2.61 -6.31 -9.73
CA LEU A 68 -2.90 -7.24 -8.64
C LEU A 68 -4.40 -7.56 -8.53
N LYS A 69 -5.27 -6.55 -8.66
CA LYS A 69 -6.72 -6.74 -8.69
C LYS A 69 -7.15 -7.62 -9.88
N SER A 70 -6.54 -7.41 -11.04
CA SER A 70 -6.79 -8.20 -12.25
C SER A 70 -6.36 -9.67 -12.09
N GLU A 71 -5.20 -9.92 -11.45
CA GLU A 71 -4.66 -11.27 -11.26
C GLU A 71 -5.48 -12.11 -10.27
N HIS A 72 -5.88 -11.54 -9.14
CA HIS A 72 -6.53 -12.29 -8.06
C HIS A 72 -8.06 -12.21 -8.05
N GLY A 73 -8.63 -11.22 -8.75
CA GLY A 73 -10.07 -10.97 -8.77
C GLY A 73 -10.62 -10.38 -7.45
N PRO A 74 -11.85 -9.86 -7.48
CA PRO A 74 -12.42 -9.09 -6.36
C PRO A 74 -12.66 -9.92 -5.09
N GLU A 75 -13.01 -11.21 -5.21
CA GLU A 75 -13.30 -12.07 -4.05
C GLU A 75 -12.05 -12.33 -3.19
N GLN A 76 -10.91 -12.58 -3.82
CA GLN A 76 -9.65 -12.82 -3.10
C GLN A 76 -9.12 -11.55 -2.45
N ILE A 77 -9.28 -10.41 -3.12
CA ILE A 77 -8.96 -9.09 -2.56
C ILE A 77 -9.81 -8.81 -1.32
N ALA A 78 -11.13 -9.04 -1.39
CA ALA A 78 -12.03 -8.88 -0.26
C ALA A 78 -11.61 -9.76 0.93
N LYS A 79 -11.30 -11.03 0.69
CA LYS A 79 -10.82 -11.96 1.72
C LYS A 79 -9.49 -11.51 2.34
N ALA A 80 -8.59 -10.94 1.54
CA ALA A 80 -7.34 -10.37 2.03
C ALA A 80 -7.60 -9.15 2.93
N PHE A 81 -8.55 -8.29 2.57
CA PHE A 81 -8.96 -7.16 3.39
C PHE A 81 -9.58 -7.60 4.72
N GLU A 82 -10.45 -8.59 4.73
CA GLU A 82 -11.00 -9.16 5.97
C GLU A 82 -9.88 -9.64 6.90
N ARG A 83 -8.90 -10.38 6.37
CA ARG A 83 -7.74 -10.86 7.14
C ARG A 83 -6.92 -9.70 7.73
N MET A 84 -6.66 -8.66 6.94
CA MET A 84 -5.95 -7.47 7.41
C MET A 84 -6.72 -6.72 8.49
N ASN A 85 -8.03 -6.54 8.30
CA ASN A 85 -8.87 -5.81 9.25
C ASN A 85 -8.99 -6.56 10.58
N VAL A 86 -9.06 -7.89 10.55
CA VAL A 86 -8.96 -8.72 11.75
C VAL A 86 -7.59 -8.57 12.43
N ALA A 87 -6.50 -8.55 11.65
CA ALA A 87 -5.15 -8.42 12.19
C ALA A 87 -4.90 -7.04 12.84
N ASN A 88 -5.48 -5.98 12.28
CA ASN A 88 -5.33 -4.59 12.71
C ASN A 88 -6.38 -4.16 13.77
N ARG A 89 -7.22 -5.08 14.25
CA ARG A 89 -8.24 -4.75 15.24
C ARG A 89 -7.57 -4.36 16.58
N PRO A 90 -7.86 -3.16 17.13
CA PRO A 90 -7.39 -2.80 18.46
C PRO A 90 -7.94 -3.82 19.47
N GLY A 91 -7.06 -4.34 20.33
CA GLY A 91 -7.39 -5.36 21.34
C GLY A 91 -7.11 -6.82 20.97
N ARG A 92 -6.56 -7.12 19.78
CA ARG A 92 -6.19 -8.49 19.39
C ARG A 92 -5.16 -9.16 20.32
N PHE A 93 -4.34 -8.36 21.00
CA PHE A 93 -3.27 -8.81 21.90
C PHE A 93 -3.58 -8.54 23.39
N GLU A 94 -4.76 -8.02 23.70
CA GLU A 94 -5.21 -7.85 25.08
C GLU A 94 -5.78 -9.21 25.53
N ARG A 95 -4.94 -10.02 26.18
CA ARG A 95 -5.32 -11.25 26.89
C ARG A 95 -4.91 -11.12 28.35
#